data_AF-A0A813I1Z8-F1
#
_entry.id   AF-A0A813I1Z8-F1
#
_cell.length_a   1.000
_cell.length_b   1.000
_cell.length_c   1.000
_cell.angle_alpha   90.00
_cell.angle_beta   90.00
_cell.angle_gamma   90.00
#
_symmetry.space_group_name_H-M   'P 1'
#
loop_
_entity.id
_entity.type
_entity.pdbx_description
1 polymer ?
#
loop_
_entity_poly.entity_id
_entity_poly.type
_entity_poly.pdbx_seq_one_letter_code
_entity_poly.pdbx_strand_id
1 'polypeptide(L)'
;ILPHKLGISTAVVSGIVSIPLIFHLPTVELFNRHFVTSDVPEPKDLETFWEIGAWSWNWMEPVLGTASFVLLTMQFTRNLMVSIDMQPWTSRMRSYRADQLAAKYPQYNRNILRDFVKTAPFAQRLGGTPEASS
;
A
#
# COMPACT_ATOMS: atom_id res chain seq x y z
N ILE A 1 -8.37 11.01 3.44
CA ILE A 1 -8.42 10.52 4.84
C ILE A 1 -9.05 9.13 4.90
N LEU A 2 -10.23 8.91 4.29
CA LEU A 2 -10.89 7.59 4.20
C LEU A 2 -10.00 6.43 3.68
N PRO A 3 -9.18 6.58 2.61
CA PRO A 3 -8.38 5.46 2.09
C PRO A 3 -7.30 4.97 3.06
N HIS A 4 -6.70 5.88 3.84
CA HIS A 4 -5.61 5.53 4.76
C HIS A 4 -6.14 4.79 5.99
N LYS A 5 -7.33 5.16 6.48
CA LYS A 5 -7.98 4.45 7.58
C LYS A 5 -8.42 3.05 7.17
N LEU A 6 -8.99 2.91 5.97
CA LEU A 6 -9.33 1.60 5.39
C LEU A 6 -8.10 0.71 5.26
N GLY A 7 -7.01 1.21 4.69
CA GLY A 7 -5.77 0.44 4.52
C GLY A 7 -5.18 -0.04 5.84
N ILE A 8 -5.18 0.80 6.88
CA ILE A 8 -4.70 0.42 8.22
C ILE A 8 -5.61 -0.65 8.84
N SER A 9 -6.93 -0.47 8.79
CA SER A 9 -7.88 -1.45 9.32
C SER A 9 -7.78 -2.79 8.60
N THR A 10 -7.65 -2.79 7.27
CA THR A 10 -7.47 -4.03 6.51
C THR A 10 -6.17 -4.73 6.85
N ALA A 11 -5.08 -3.99 7.05
CA ALA A 11 -3.77 -4.56 7.40
C ALA A 11 -3.78 -5.21 8.80
N VAL A 12 -4.40 -4.56 9.78
CA VAL A 12 -4.53 -5.10 11.15
C VAL A 12 -5.39 -6.35 11.14
N VAL A 13 -6.56 -6.32 10.48
CA VAL A 13 -7.44 -7.48 10.40
C VAL A 13 -6.76 -8.63 9.66
N SER A 14 -6.09 -8.36 8.53
CA SER A 14 -5.36 -9.39 7.80
C SER A 14 -4.23 -10.02 8.61
N GLY A 15 -3.53 -9.23 9.44
CA GLY A 15 -2.46 -9.73 10.30
C GLY A 15 -2.96 -10.60 11.45
N ILE A 16 -4.16 -10.33 11.97
CA ILE A 16 -4.77 -11.18 13.00
C ILE A 16 -5.32 -12.48 12.38
N VAL A 17 -5.95 -12.37 11.19
CA VAL A 17 -6.54 -13.52 10.49
C VAL A 17 -5.49 -14.46 9.90
N SER A 18 -4.28 -13.98 9.58
CA SER A 18 -3.21 -14.83 9.05
C SER A 18 -2.69 -15.86 10.07
N ILE A 19 -2.79 -15.59 11.37
CA ILE A 19 -2.33 -16.51 12.43
C ILE A 19 -3.13 -17.83 12.42
N PRO A 20 -4.47 -17.84 12.55
CA PRO A 20 -5.23 -19.09 12.48
C PRO A 20 -5.19 -19.73 11.07
N LEU A 21 -4.96 -18.96 10.01
CA LEU A 21 -4.88 -19.50 8.64
C LEU A 21 -3.69 -20.46 8.44
N ILE A 22 -2.64 -20.33 9.25
CA ILE A 22 -1.38 -21.08 9.10
C ILE A 22 -1.21 -22.13 10.20
N PHE A 23 -1.78 -21.89 11.38
CA PHE A 23 -1.54 -22.73 12.56
C PHE A 23 -2.76 -23.45 13.13
N HIS A 24 -3.97 -23.23 12.58
CA HIS A 24 -5.17 -23.93 13.01
C HIS A 24 -5.53 -25.02 12.00
N LEU A 25 -5.37 -26.28 12.41
CA LEU A 25 -5.53 -27.46 11.56
C LEU A 25 -6.76 -27.43 10.64
N PRO A 26 -8.01 -27.23 11.13
CA PRO A 26 -9.18 -27.29 10.24
C PRO A 26 -9.26 -26.07 9.30
N THR A 27 -8.65 -24.93 9.65
CA THR A 27 -8.57 -23.77 8.75
C THR A 27 -7.57 -24.02 7.62
N VAL A 28 -6.39 -24.57 7.97
CA VAL A 28 -5.33 -24.93 7.02
C VAL A 28 -5.82 -26.03 6.08
N GLU A 29 -6.49 -27.06 6.61
CA GLU A 29 -7.05 -28.16 5.82
C GLU A 29 -8.15 -27.67 4.86
N LEU A 30 -9.02 -26.77 5.32
CA LEU A 30 -10.04 -26.14 4.46
C LEU A 30 -9.40 -25.38 3.30
N PHE A 31 -8.35 -24.61 3.58
CA PHE A 31 -7.60 -23.85 2.58
C PHE A 31 -6.87 -24.78 1.60
N ASN A 32 -6.21 -25.82 2.12
CA ASN A 32 -5.51 -26.81 1.32
C ASN A 32 -6.47 -27.51 0.35
N ARG A 33 -7.66 -27.94 0.81
CA ARG A 33 -8.67 -28.58 -0.03
C ARG A 33 -9.19 -27.70 -1.17
N HIS A 34 -9.25 -26.38 -0.97
CA HIS A 34 -9.84 -25.46 -1.96
C HIS A 34 -8.82 -24.82 -2.91
N PHE A 35 -7.57 -24.59 -2.46
CA PHE A 35 -6.62 -23.77 -3.22
C PHE A 35 -5.31 -24.47 -3.58
N VAL A 36 -4.81 -25.38 -2.75
CA VAL A 36 -3.43 -25.87 -2.84
C VAL A 36 -3.38 -27.32 -3.28
N THR A 37 -4.33 -28.13 -2.80
CA THR A 37 -4.47 -29.56 -3.10
C THR A 37 -3.18 -30.35 -2.83
N SER A 38 -2.44 -29.99 -1.79
CA SER A 38 -1.25 -30.71 -1.34
C SER A 38 -1.62 -31.95 -0.51
N ASP A 39 -0.74 -32.94 -0.48
CA ASP A 39 -0.92 -34.15 0.31
C ASP A 39 -1.02 -33.81 1.81
N VAL A 40 -2.02 -34.41 2.47
CA VAL A 40 -2.26 -34.24 3.90
C VAL A 40 -1.41 -35.28 4.65
N PRO A 41 -0.54 -34.86 5.59
CA PRO A 41 0.27 -35.77 6.40
C PRO A 41 -0.58 -36.70 7.25
N GLU A 42 0.05 -37.76 7.77
CA GLU A 42 -0.62 -38.62 8.75
C GLU A 42 -1.04 -37.82 10.00
N PRO A 43 -2.19 -38.13 10.62
CA PRO A 43 -2.71 -37.38 11.77
C PRO A 43 -1.73 -37.27 12.95
N LYS A 44 -0.79 -38.20 13.10
CA LYS A 44 0.22 -38.17 14.17
C LYS A 44 1.22 -37.00 14.00
N ASP A 45 1.43 -36.57 12.76
CA ASP A 45 2.40 -35.52 12.41
C ASP A 45 1.71 -34.13 12.32
N LEU A 46 0.49 -34.01 12.87
CA LEU A 46 -0.33 -32.79 12.87
C LEU A 46 -0.86 -32.47 14.29
N GLU A 47 -0.27 -33.04 15.33
CA GLU A 47 -0.76 -32.93 16.70
C GLU A 47 -0.39 -31.58 17.33
N THR A 48 0.75 -31.02 16.94
CA THR A 48 1.24 -29.75 17.49
C THR A 48 1.02 -28.57 16.55
N PHE A 49 0.82 -27.41 17.16
CA PHE A 49 0.76 -26.11 16.47
C PHE A 49 1.95 -25.89 15.52
N TRP A 50 3.15 -26.35 15.90
CA TRP A 50 4.37 -26.19 15.11
C TRP A 50 4.42 -27.10 13.90
N GLU A 51 3.93 -28.34 14.00
CA GLU A 51 3.88 -29.28 12.88
C GLU A 51 2.86 -28.83 11.83
N ILE A 52 1.68 -28.35 12.27
CA ILE A 52 0.67 -27.76 11.38
C ILE A 52 1.28 -26.58 10.62
N GLY A 53 2.02 -25.71 11.32
CA GLY A 53 2.71 -24.57 10.73
C GLY A 53 3.82 -24.97 9.75
N ALA A 54 4.59 -26.01 10.06
CA ALA A 54 5.64 -26.51 9.17
C ALA A 54 5.06 -27.09 7.87
N TRP A 55 3.96 -27.85 7.97
CA TRP A 55 3.26 -28.36 6.80
C TRP A 55 2.63 -27.25 5.95
N SER A 56 1.94 -26.29 6.56
CA SER A 56 1.33 -25.17 5.84
C SER A 56 2.37 -24.29 5.14
N TRP A 57 3.54 -24.13 5.76
CA TRP A 57 4.64 -23.35 5.19
C TRP A 57 5.28 -24.00 3.95
N ASN A 58 5.35 -25.34 3.89
CA ASN A 58 5.98 -26.07 2.77
C ASN A 58 5.39 -25.72 1.40
N TRP A 59 4.08 -25.49 1.31
CA TRP A 59 3.41 -25.11 0.07
C TRP A 59 3.22 -23.59 -0.09
N MET A 60 3.48 -22.79 0.96
CA MET A 60 3.47 -21.33 0.88
C MET A 60 4.79 -20.73 0.40
N GLU A 61 5.92 -21.43 0.57
CA GLU A 61 7.27 -20.96 0.23
C GLU A 61 7.39 -20.38 -1.21
N PRO A 62 6.87 -21.04 -2.28
CA PRO A 62 7.01 -20.52 -3.64
C PRO A 62 6.20 -19.23 -3.89
N VAL A 63 5.01 -19.14 -3.29
CA VAL A 63 4.09 -18.02 -3.47
C VAL A 63 4.60 -16.80 -2.70
N LEU A 64 5.07 -16.99 -1.47
CA LEU A 64 5.66 -15.91 -0.67
C LEU A 64 6.97 -15.40 -1.29
N GLY A 65 7.80 -16.27 -1.84
CA GLY A 65 9.00 -15.88 -2.58
C GLY A 65 8.66 -15.00 -3.79
N THR A 66 7.70 -15.42 -4.61
CA THR A 66 7.26 -14.67 -5.80
C THR A 66 6.63 -13.33 -5.42
N ALA A 67 5.75 -13.31 -4.41
CA ALA A 67 5.12 -12.08 -3.94
C ALA A 67 6.16 -11.08 -3.40
N SER A 68 7.13 -11.58 -2.62
CA SER A 68 8.22 -10.75 -2.10
C SER A 68 9.07 -10.17 -3.22
N PHE A 69 9.39 -10.96 -4.25
CA PHE A 69 10.13 -10.47 -5.42
C PHE A 69 9.37 -9.38 -6.19
N VAL A 70 8.07 -9.55 -6.40
CA VAL A 70 7.22 -8.53 -7.03
C VAL A 70 7.19 -7.24 -6.19
N LEU A 71 7.03 -7.36 -4.87
CA LEU A 71 7.05 -6.20 -3.98
C LEU A 71 8.41 -5.52 -3.96
N LEU A 72 9.51 -6.28 -4.00
CA LEU A 72 10.87 -5.74 -4.08
C LEU A 72 11.11 -5.02 -5.40
N THR A 73 10.71 -5.59 -6.54
CA THR A 73 10.83 -4.93 -7.86
C THR A 73 9.96 -3.69 -7.96
N MET A 74 8.77 -3.68 -7.35
CA MET A 74 7.93 -2.48 -7.24
C MET A 74 8.59 -1.40 -6.36
N GLN A 75 9.14 -1.77 -5.21
CA GLN A 75 9.87 -0.85 -4.34
C GLN A 75 11.10 -0.28 -5.04
N PHE A 76 11.86 -1.12 -5.75
CA PHE A 76 13.01 -0.71 -6.55
C PHE A 76 12.60 0.26 -7.66
N THR A 77 11.55 -0.06 -8.42
CA THR A 77 11.02 0.82 -9.48
C THR A 77 10.55 2.15 -8.90
N ARG A 78 9.89 2.15 -7.74
CA ARG A 78 9.51 3.38 -7.04
C ARG A 78 10.73 4.22 -6.66
N ASN A 79 11.78 3.58 -6.14
CA ASN A 79 13.01 4.28 -5.80
C ASN A 79 13.72 4.84 -7.05
N LEU A 80 13.71 4.11 -8.18
CA LEU A 80 14.21 4.60 -9.46
C LEU A 80 13.42 5.81 -9.99
N MET A 81 12.08 5.76 -9.90
CA MET A 81 11.23 6.89 -10.31
C MET A 81 11.49 8.14 -9.48
N VAL A 82 11.73 7.97 -8.16
CA VAL A 82 12.11 9.08 -7.28
C VAL A 82 13.51 9.59 -7.60
N SER A 83 14.48 8.71 -7.91
CA SER A 83 15.86 9.14 -8.24
C SER A 83 15.98 9.85 -9.58
N ILE A 84 15.11 9.53 -10.55
CA ILE A 84 15.04 10.20 -11.86
C ILE A 84 14.19 11.49 -11.79
N ASP A 85 13.71 11.87 -10.60
CA ASP A 85 12.77 12.98 -10.34
C ASP A 85 11.53 12.98 -11.25
N MET A 86 11.12 11.79 -11.71
CA MET A 86 9.87 11.64 -12.43
C MET A 86 8.74 11.68 -11.41
N GLN A 87 8.04 12.81 -11.37
CA GLN A 87 6.90 13.10 -10.49
C GLN A 87 5.54 13.01 -11.24
N PRO A 88 5.16 11.88 -11.89
CA PRO A 88 3.95 11.82 -12.71
C PRO A 88 2.68 11.98 -11.88
N TRP A 89 2.65 11.43 -10.67
CA TRP A 89 1.48 11.50 -9.78
C TRP A 89 1.29 12.90 -9.20
N THR A 90 2.38 13.54 -8.83
CA THR A 90 2.44 14.89 -8.24
C THR A 90 2.06 15.95 -9.26
N SER A 91 2.51 15.82 -10.52
CA SER A 91 2.11 16.71 -11.61
C SER A 91 0.60 16.61 -11.95
N ARG A 92 0.07 15.38 -12.02
CA ARG A 92 -1.37 15.14 -12.26
C ARG A 92 -2.25 15.62 -11.10
N MET A 93 -1.80 15.44 -9.86
CA MET A 93 -2.52 15.92 -8.68
C MET A 93 -2.46 17.46 -8.54
N ARG A 94 -1.33 18.08 -8.91
CA ARG A 94 -1.18 19.54 -8.92
C ARG A 94 -2.08 20.19 -9.97
N SER A 95 -2.17 19.64 -11.18
CA SER A 95 -3.07 20.14 -12.23
C SER A 95 -4.55 20.03 -11.84
N TYR A 96 -4.98 18.88 -11.29
CA TYR A 96 -6.36 18.71 -10.83
C TYR A 96 -6.74 19.70 -9.70
N ARG A 97 -5.83 19.94 -8.76
CA ARG A 97 -6.05 20.92 -7.68
C ARG A 97 -6.02 22.36 -8.18
N ALA A 98 -5.16 22.67 -9.15
CA ALA A 98 -5.11 23.98 -9.79
C ALA A 98 -6.43 24.29 -10.51
N ASP A 99 -7.04 23.29 -11.15
CA ASP A 99 -8.35 23.43 -11.79
C ASP A 99 -9.49 23.65 -10.80
N GLN A 100 -9.50 22.93 -9.67
CA GLN A 100 -10.48 23.18 -8.62
C GLN A 100 -10.33 24.57 -7.98
N LEU A 101 -9.10 25.03 -7.75
CA LEU A 101 -8.88 26.35 -7.15
C LEU A 101 -9.30 27.48 -8.12
N ALA A 102 -9.00 27.31 -9.41
CA ALA A 102 -9.46 28.24 -10.45
C ALA A 102 -10.99 28.29 -10.57
N ALA A 103 -11.68 27.16 -10.38
CA ALA A 103 -13.13 27.12 -10.38
C ALA A 103 -13.74 27.80 -9.13
N LYS A 104 -13.06 27.74 -7.99
CA LYS A 104 -13.54 28.32 -6.73
C LYS A 104 -13.30 29.83 -6.62
N TYR A 105 -12.31 30.36 -7.33
CA TYR A 105 -11.96 31.79 -7.32
C TYR A 105 -11.98 32.39 -8.74
N PRO A 106 -13.16 32.56 -9.36
CA PRO A 106 -13.28 33.05 -10.73
C PRO A 106 -12.87 34.53 -10.88
N GLN A 107 -12.79 35.27 -9.77
CA GLN A 107 -12.38 36.68 -9.72
C GLN A 107 -10.91 36.92 -10.07
N TYR A 108 -10.07 35.89 -10.09
CA TYR A 108 -8.66 36.00 -10.47
C TYR A 108 -8.39 35.28 -11.79
N ASN A 109 -7.36 35.73 -12.51
CA ASN A 109 -7.00 35.13 -13.79
C ASN A 109 -6.60 33.65 -13.60
N ARG A 110 -7.33 32.77 -14.29
CA ARG A 110 -7.17 31.32 -14.25
C ARG A 110 -5.76 30.84 -14.56
N ASN A 111 -5.04 31.53 -15.43
CA ASN A 111 -3.67 31.15 -15.82
C ASN A 111 -2.68 31.45 -14.68
N ILE A 112 -2.80 32.63 -14.06
CA ILE A 112 -1.94 33.05 -12.94
C ILE A 112 -2.17 32.17 -11.71
N LEU A 113 -3.44 31.86 -11.40
CA LEU A 113 -3.78 30.93 -10.32
C LEU A 113 -3.22 29.53 -10.55
N ARG A 114 -3.29 29.03 -11.79
CA ARG A 114 -2.74 27.71 -12.14
C ARG A 114 -1.23 27.67 -11.95
N ASP A 115 -0.52 28.70 -12.40
CA ASP A 115 0.93 28.75 -12.29
C ASP A 115 1.38 28.94 -10.84
N PHE A 116 0.70 29.78 -10.07
CA PHE A 116 0.92 29.92 -8.62
C PHE A 116 0.73 28.58 -7.88
N VAL A 117 -0.31 27.81 -8.19
CA VAL A 117 -0.55 26.51 -7.54
C VAL A 117 0.50 25.46 -7.93
N LYS A 118 1.08 25.55 -9.13
CA LYS A 118 2.13 24.64 -9.59
C LYS A 118 3.48 24.95 -8.95
N THR A 119 3.77 26.23 -8.68
CA THR A 119 5.04 26.71 -8.11
C THR A 119 5.03 26.83 -6.58
N ALA A 120 3.86 26.95 -5.95
CA ALA A 120 3.76 27.12 -4.51
C ALA A 120 4.32 25.90 -3.72
N PRO A 121 5.30 26.09 -2.82
CA PRO A 121 5.78 25.04 -1.94
C PRO A 121 4.68 24.61 -0.94
N PHE A 122 4.53 23.29 -0.76
CA PHE A 122 3.48 22.69 0.06
C PHE A 122 3.50 23.18 1.53
N ALA A 123 4.65 23.66 2.02
CA ALA A 123 4.89 24.11 3.39
C ALA A 123 4.15 25.41 3.77
N GLN A 124 3.82 26.30 2.82
CA GLN A 124 3.23 27.60 3.14
C GLN A 124 1.72 27.54 3.47
N ARG A 125 1.12 26.35 3.43
CA ARG A 125 -0.32 26.13 3.64
C ARG A 125 -0.75 25.92 5.09
N LEU A 126 0.17 25.84 6.05
CA LEU A 126 -0.16 25.57 7.47
C LEU A 126 0.00 26.77 8.43
N GLY A 127 0.11 27.99 7.91
CA GLY A 127 -0.07 29.21 8.71
C GLY A 127 1.21 29.93 9.10
N GLY A 128 1.81 30.65 8.15
CA GLY A 128 2.83 31.66 8.42
C GLY A 128 2.55 32.89 7.57
N THR A 129 2.22 33.98 8.24
CA THR A 129 2.03 35.34 7.70
C THR A 129 3.22 35.81 6.84
N PRO A 130 2.98 36.76 5.91
CA PRO A 130 4.03 37.31 5.08
C PRO A 130 4.87 38.27 5.91
N GLU A 131 6.11 37.89 6.25
CA GLU A 131 7.11 38.89 6.61
C GLU A 131 8.36 38.74 5.74
N ALA A 132 8.58 39.83 4.99
CA ALA A 132 9.85 40.38 4.56
C ALA A 132 10.78 39.49 3.70
N SER A 133 10.61 39.66 2.40
CA SER A 133 11.76 39.89 1.52
C SER A 133 12.52 41.15 1.96
N SER A 134 13.79 40.99 2.33
CA SER A 134 14.85 42.01 2.24
C SER A 134 16.14 41.29 1.90
#